data_AF-A0A7K2EED8-F1
#
_entry.id   AF-A0A7K2EED8-F1
#
_cell.length_a   1.000
_cell.length_b   1.000
_cell.length_c   1.000
_cell.angle_alpha   90.00
_cell.angle_beta   90.00
_cell.angle_gamma   90.00
#
_symmetry.space_group_name_H-M   'P 1'
#
loop_
_entity.id
_entity.type
_entity.pdbx_description
1 polymer ?
#
loop_
_entity_poly.entity_id
_entity_poly.type
_entity_poly.pdbx_seq_one_letter_code
_entity_poly.pdbx_strand_id
1 'polypeptide(L)'
;PDGPFSVGLYSRLSPSPKGYSVCHDFSSYFDGRDASSEAYVAIEVALADSAAAMAATGKRVCISARGNASLPLGVLFGAIYSPLGFELDWLQSAPGGHQQMWSLAHHPSNARPTIRIARADPSSEELVLAVSVNADVEQAAAEYLDDASLSPRAILSVELPDGPLRRGQTISPGEGRQIALDAINAARELKTELRMKRANLHLFLACPLGLAVLIGQNLNTFGDCVVYEHFPDRTPSYEPTHRFQPSDFTYHG
;
A
#
# COMPACT_ATOMS: atom_id res chain seq x y z
N PRO A 1 -14.37 -3.00 -26.85
CA PRO A 1 -12.93 -2.76 -26.59
C PRO A 1 -12.39 -3.87 -25.69
N ASP A 2 -11.49 -4.70 -26.22
CA ASP A 2 -10.98 -5.91 -25.56
C ASP A 2 -9.63 -5.69 -24.85
N GLY A 3 -9.36 -4.46 -24.39
CA GLY A 3 -8.14 -4.09 -23.67
C GLY A 3 -8.37 -3.90 -22.16
N PRO A 4 -7.28 -3.84 -21.37
CA PRO A 4 -7.39 -3.58 -19.93
C PRO A 4 -8.07 -2.24 -19.66
N PHE A 5 -8.81 -2.15 -18.56
CA PHE A 5 -9.33 -0.88 -18.07
C PHE A 5 -8.15 -0.02 -17.62
N SER A 6 -8.01 1.16 -18.24
CA SER A 6 -6.99 2.10 -17.82
C SER A 6 -7.53 2.98 -16.70
N VAL A 7 -6.86 2.96 -15.54
CA VAL A 7 -7.27 3.74 -14.37
C VAL A 7 -6.23 4.81 -14.06
N GLY A 8 -6.69 6.06 -13.91
CA GLY A 8 -5.89 7.17 -13.42
C GLY A 8 -6.11 7.36 -11.92
N LEU A 9 -5.05 7.50 -11.12
CA LEU A 9 -5.16 7.75 -9.67
C LEU A 9 -4.25 8.91 -9.25
N TYR A 10 -4.86 10.00 -8.80
CA TYR A 10 -4.16 11.27 -8.56
C TYR A 10 -4.54 11.87 -7.20
N SER A 11 -3.52 12.31 -6.46
CA SER A 11 -3.68 12.99 -5.16
C SER A 11 -2.93 14.32 -5.07
N ARG A 12 -1.92 14.57 -5.91
CA ARG A 12 -1.06 15.77 -5.79
C ARG A 12 -1.00 16.63 -7.04
N LEU A 13 -1.30 16.07 -8.19
CA LEU A 13 -1.28 16.74 -9.49
C LEU A 13 -2.57 16.43 -10.22
N SER A 14 -3.27 17.44 -10.71
CA SER A 14 -4.44 17.23 -11.54
C SER A 14 -4.04 16.50 -12.83
N PRO A 15 -4.80 15.47 -13.25
CA PRO A 15 -4.46 14.68 -14.41
C PRO A 15 -4.68 15.44 -15.71
N SER A 16 -4.01 14.99 -16.76
CA SER A 16 -4.55 15.11 -18.11
C SER A 16 -5.47 13.90 -18.35
N PRO A 17 -6.80 14.09 -18.47
CA PRO A 17 -7.75 12.97 -18.46
C PRO A 17 -7.69 12.06 -19.71
N LYS A 18 -6.86 12.39 -20.70
CA LYS A 18 -6.77 11.62 -21.94
C LYS A 18 -6.19 10.22 -21.71
N GLY A 19 -6.90 9.21 -22.21
CA GLY A 19 -6.42 7.82 -22.26
C GLY A 19 -6.76 6.97 -21.04
N TYR A 20 -7.66 7.42 -20.16
CA TYR A 20 -8.19 6.61 -19.06
C TYR A 20 -9.62 6.13 -19.36
N SER A 21 -9.94 4.91 -18.93
CA SER A 21 -11.31 4.42 -18.83
C SER A 21 -12.02 5.05 -17.63
N VAL A 22 -11.30 5.18 -16.51
CA VAL A 22 -11.73 5.87 -15.29
C VAL A 22 -10.56 6.71 -14.77
N CYS A 23 -10.82 7.96 -14.41
CA CYS A 23 -9.81 8.85 -13.84
C CYS A 23 -10.29 9.38 -12.49
N HIS A 24 -9.60 8.96 -11.44
CA HIS A 24 -9.80 9.40 -10.07
C HIS A 24 -8.88 10.59 -9.79
N ASP A 25 -9.45 11.80 -9.85
CA ASP A 25 -8.76 13.03 -9.45
C ASP A 25 -9.18 13.44 -8.04
N PHE A 26 -8.34 13.09 -7.07
CA PHE A 26 -8.52 13.49 -5.69
C PHE A 26 -7.64 14.67 -5.30
N SER A 27 -6.99 15.35 -6.24
CA SER A 27 -6.04 16.44 -5.92
C SER A 27 -6.64 17.58 -5.09
N SER A 28 -7.95 17.81 -5.20
CA SER A 28 -8.67 18.81 -4.39
C SER A 28 -8.87 18.42 -2.92
N TYR A 29 -8.70 17.13 -2.58
CA TYR A 29 -8.78 16.63 -1.21
C TYR A 29 -7.46 16.78 -0.44
N PHE A 30 -6.37 17.12 -1.13
CA PHE A 30 -5.04 17.16 -0.53
C PHE A 30 -4.48 18.58 -0.48
N ASP A 31 -3.90 18.95 0.66
CA ASP A 31 -2.96 20.06 0.78
C ASP A 31 -1.53 19.51 0.78
N GLY A 32 -0.92 19.45 -0.41
CA GLY A 32 0.37 18.81 -0.61
C GLY A 32 0.34 17.30 -0.38
N ARG A 33 0.73 16.85 0.82
CA ARG A 33 0.67 15.44 1.23
C ARG A 33 -0.48 15.15 2.19
N ASP A 34 -1.04 16.19 2.78
CA ASP A 34 -2.01 16.09 3.85
C ASP A 34 -3.42 15.98 3.28
N ALA A 35 -4.24 15.11 3.86
CA ALA A 35 -5.66 15.01 3.59
C ALA A 35 -6.35 14.56 4.87
N SER A 36 -7.53 15.11 5.15
CA SER A 36 -8.26 14.78 6.37
C SER A 36 -8.81 13.36 6.32
N SER A 37 -9.15 12.80 7.49
CA SER A 37 -9.81 11.49 7.56
C SER A 37 -11.15 11.47 6.81
N GLU A 38 -11.91 12.57 6.82
CA GLU A 38 -13.16 12.70 6.05
C GLU A 38 -12.91 12.64 4.54
N ALA A 39 -11.83 13.24 4.08
CA ALA A 39 -11.43 13.16 2.68
C ALA A 39 -11.09 11.72 2.28
N TYR A 40 -10.37 10.98 3.13
CA TYR A 40 -10.09 9.57 2.88
C TYR A 40 -11.33 8.67 2.87
N VAL A 41 -12.32 8.94 3.72
CA VAL A 41 -13.62 8.26 3.68
C VAL A 41 -14.31 8.50 2.33
N ALA A 42 -14.34 9.74 1.84
CA ALA A 42 -14.91 10.06 0.53
C ALA A 42 -14.16 9.37 -0.62
N ILE A 43 -12.83 9.31 -0.53
CA ILE A 43 -11.96 8.63 -1.49
C ILE A 43 -12.23 7.11 -1.50
N GLU A 44 -12.34 6.48 -0.32
CA GLU A 44 -12.63 5.06 -0.20
C GLU A 44 -13.96 4.72 -0.89
N VAL A 45 -15.01 5.48 -0.61
CA VAL A 45 -16.33 5.29 -1.24
C VAL A 45 -16.22 5.43 -2.76
N ALA A 46 -15.56 6.47 -3.27
CA ALA A 46 -15.41 6.69 -4.71
C ALA A 46 -14.62 5.56 -5.41
N LEU A 47 -13.58 5.03 -4.76
CA LEU A 47 -12.82 3.90 -5.26
C LEU A 47 -13.64 2.61 -5.25
N ALA A 48 -14.37 2.35 -4.15
CA ALA A 48 -15.21 1.17 -4.01
C ALA A 48 -16.36 1.15 -5.03
N ASP A 49 -17.05 2.28 -5.21
CA ASP A 49 -18.12 2.42 -6.21
C ASP A 49 -17.61 2.18 -7.63
N SER A 50 -16.43 2.71 -7.94
CA SER A 50 -15.78 2.50 -9.24
C SER A 50 -15.38 1.04 -9.47
N ALA A 51 -14.83 0.40 -8.44
CA ALA A 51 -14.43 -0.99 -8.49
C ALA A 51 -15.65 -1.91 -8.65
N ALA A 52 -16.74 -1.65 -7.93
CA ALA A 52 -18.01 -2.35 -8.07
C ALA A 52 -18.63 -2.18 -9.46
N ALA A 53 -18.63 -0.96 -10.00
CA ALA A 53 -19.11 -0.69 -11.36
C ALA A 53 -18.31 -1.45 -12.43
N MET A 54 -17.00 -1.58 -12.25
CA MET A 54 -16.15 -2.40 -13.14
C MET A 54 -16.46 -3.90 -12.99
N ALA A 55 -16.63 -4.40 -11.77
CA ALA A 55 -16.97 -5.81 -11.51
C ALA A 55 -18.32 -6.20 -12.13
N ALA A 56 -19.30 -5.30 -12.09
CA ALA A 56 -20.63 -5.50 -12.67
C ALA A 56 -20.62 -5.71 -14.20
N THR A 57 -19.51 -5.43 -14.89
CA THR A 57 -19.37 -5.72 -16.33
C THR A 57 -19.28 -7.22 -16.65
N GLY A 58 -19.09 -8.08 -15.63
CA GLY A 58 -19.16 -9.55 -15.74
C GLY A 58 -18.01 -10.20 -16.49
N LYS A 59 -16.98 -9.44 -16.88
CA LYS A 59 -15.75 -9.96 -17.51
C LYS A 59 -14.63 -10.05 -16.46
N ARG A 60 -13.67 -10.96 -16.65
CA ARG A 60 -12.38 -10.82 -15.95
C ARG A 60 -11.77 -9.49 -16.38
N VAL A 61 -11.70 -8.53 -15.46
CA VAL A 61 -11.19 -7.19 -15.72
C VAL A 61 -9.72 -7.16 -15.37
N CYS A 62 -8.88 -6.95 -16.39
CA CYS A 62 -7.49 -6.55 -16.20
C CYS A 62 -7.48 -5.02 -16.05
N ILE A 63 -6.83 -4.52 -15.01
CA ILE A 63 -6.71 -3.09 -14.70
C ILE A 63 -5.26 -2.69 -14.84
N SER A 64 -5.00 -1.68 -15.66
CA SER A 64 -3.70 -1.01 -15.74
C SER A 64 -3.84 0.40 -15.19
N ALA A 65 -3.40 0.57 -13.94
CA ALA A 65 -3.49 1.81 -13.20
C ALA A 65 -2.20 2.62 -13.28
N ARG A 66 -2.29 3.95 -13.25
CA ARG A 66 -1.13 4.86 -13.16
C ARG A 66 -1.54 6.21 -12.58
N GLY A 67 -0.57 6.98 -12.11
CA GLY A 67 -0.79 8.37 -11.75
C GLY A 67 0.18 8.88 -10.71
N ASN A 68 -0.20 9.98 -10.06
CA ASN A 68 0.57 10.63 -9.00
C ASN A 68 -0.20 10.53 -7.68
N ALA A 69 -0.14 9.35 -7.07
CA ALA A 69 -0.80 9.04 -5.80
C ALA A 69 0.18 9.06 -4.63
N SER A 70 -0.33 9.36 -3.43
CA SER A 70 0.36 9.13 -2.17
C SER A 70 0.50 7.62 -1.90
N LEU A 71 1.43 7.23 -1.01
CA LEU A 71 1.58 5.82 -0.65
C LEU A 71 0.33 5.25 0.03
N PRO A 72 -0.33 5.95 0.97
CA PRO A 72 -1.60 5.51 1.54
C PRO A 72 -2.67 5.28 0.49
N LEU A 73 -2.79 6.17 -0.50
CA LEU A 73 -3.76 6.01 -1.57
C LEU A 73 -3.43 4.81 -2.46
N GLY A 74 -2.14 4.53 -2.71
CA GLY A 74 -1.70 3.32 -3.41
C GLY A 74 -2.07 2.03 -2.68
N VAL A 75 -1.86 1.98 -1.35
CA VAL A 75 -2.26 0.84 -0.52
C VAL A 75 -3.78 0.64 -0.55
N LEU A 76 -4.55 1.71 -0.30
CA LEU A 76 -6.02 1.67 -0.29
C LEU A 76 -6.56 1.19 -1.65
N PHE A 77 -6.01 1.72 -2.75
CA PHE A 77 -6.37 1.29 -4.09
C PHE A 77 -6.10 -0.20 -4.32
N GLY A 78 -4.92 -0.71 -3.91
CA GLY A 78 -4.61 -2.13 -3.99
C GLY A 78 -5.58 -3.00 -3.18
N ALA A 79 -5.94 -2.55 -1.97
CA ALA A 79 -6.83 -3.26 -1.07
C ALA A 79 -8.28 -3.32 -1.56
N ILE A 80 -8.79 -2.26 -2.19
CA ILE A 80 -10.16 -2.20 -2.70
C ILE A 80 -10.33 -3.05 -3.96
N TYR A 81 -9.37 -2.99 -4.89
CA TYR A 81 -9.52 -3.62 -6.20
C TYR A 81 -9.15 -5.11 -6.22
N SER A 82 -8.31 -5.58 -5.30
CA SER A 82 -7.85 -6.98 -5.30
C SER A 82 -8.95 -8.03 -5.02
N PRO A 83 -9.86 -7.85 -4.04
CA PRO A 83 -10.86 -8.87 -3.69
C PRO A 83 -11.88 -9.18 -4.80
N LEU A 84 -11.98 -8.33 -5.82
CA LEU A 84 -12.94 -8.44 -6.92
C LEU A 84 -12.48 -9.39 -8.04
N GLY A 85 -11.36 -10.08 -7.85
CA GLY A 85 -10.81 -11.02 -8.83
C GLY A 85 -10.18 -10.35 -10.06
N PHE A 86 -9.85 -9.06 -9.95
CA PHE A 86 -9.17 -8.31 -10.99
C PHE A 86 -7.69 -8.69 -11.07
N GLU A 87 -7.16 -8.67 -12.30
CA GLU A 87 -5.70 -8.62 -12.49
C GLU A 87 -5.28 -7.15 -12.41
N LEU A 88 -4.67 -6.75 -11.29
CA LEU A 88 -4.33 -5.36 -11.01
C LEU A 88 -2.84 -5.08 -11.22
N ASP A 89 -2.55 -4.27 -12.24
CA ASP A 89 -1.23 -3.79 -12.56
C ASP A 89 -1.10 -2.29 -12.28
N TRP A 90 0.08 -1.87 -11.79
CA TRP A 90 0.43 -0.47 -11.60
C TRP A 90 1.60 -0.08 -12.52
N LEU A 91 1.39 0.90 -13.40
CA LEU A 91 2.42 1.45 -14.28
C LEU A 91 3.09 2.66 -13.61
N GLN A 92 4.39 2.54 -13.37
CA GLN A 92 5.20 3.59 -12.73
C GLN A 92 6.37 3.98 -13.62
N SER A 93 6.67 5.29 -13.67
CA SER A 93 7.89 5.78 -14.30
C SER A 93 9.08 5.61 -13.36
N ALA A 94 10.13 4.95 -13.84
CA ALA A 94 11.39 4.82 -13.13
C ALA A 94 12.37 5.96 -13.50
N PRO A 95 13.49 6.14 -12.77
CA PRO A 95 14.50 7.13 -13.11
C PRO A 95 14.94 7.00 -14.57
N GLY A 96 14.91 8.11 -15.32
CA GLY A 96 15.15 8.11 -16.77
C GLY A 96 13.92 7.92 -17.65
N GLY A 97 12.71 7.86 -17.06
CA GLY A 97 11.43 7.97 -17.79
C GLY A 97 10.89 6.65 -18.37
N HIS A 98 11.62 5.55 -18.21
CA HIS A 98 11.15 4.23 -18.62
C HIS A 98 9.97 3.78 -17.76
N GLN A 99 8.93 3.23 -18.40
CA GLN A 99 7.77 2.71 -17.69
C GLN A 99 8.05 1.29 -17.19
N GLN A 100 7.67 1.04 -15.94
CA GLN A 100 7.74 -0.26 -15.29
C GLN A 100 6.34 -0.67 -14.87
N MET A 101 5.92 -1.87 -15.26
CA MET A 101 4.66 -2.47 -14.82
C MET A 101 4.91 -3.21 -13.50
N TRP A 102 4.12 -2.95 -12.47
CA TRP A 102 4.17 -3.61 -11.16
C TRP A 102 2.93 -4.49 -11.03
N SER A 103 3.13 -5.79 -10.80
CA SER A 103 2.08 -6.79 -10.87
C SER A 103 2.39 -7.98 -9.98
N LEU A 104 1.36 -8.59 -9.38
CA LEU A 104 1.48 -9.89 -8.72
C LEU A 104 1.66 -11.04 -9.72
N ALA A 105 1.43 -10.81 -11.02
CA ALA A 105 1.69 -11.79 -12.08
C ALA A 105 3.16 -11.82 -12.55
N HIS A 106 4.01 -10.88 -12.10
CA HIS A 106 5.43 -10.90 -12.46
C HIS A 106 6.13 -12.18 -12.01
N HIS A 107 7.14 -12.57 -12.78
CA HIS A 107 7.99 -13.69 -12.38
C HIS A 107 8.66 -13.41 -11.03
N PRO A 108 8.76 -14.43 -10.15
CA PRO A 108 9.50 -14.31 -8.90
C PRO A 108 10.92 -13.82 -9.15
N SER A 109 11.36 -12.87 -8.32
CA SER A 109 12.75 -12.43 -8.28
C SER A 109 13.54 -13.20 -7.21
N ASN A 110 14.86 -13.21 -7.35
CA ASN A 110 15.76 -13.69 -6.31
C ASN A 110 16.03 -12.66 -5.20
N ALA A 111 15.30 -11.54 -5.16
CA ALA A 111 15.31 -10.65 -4.00
C ALA A 111 15.08 -11.43 -2.70
N ARG A 112 15.84 -11.06 -1.67
CA ARG A 112 15.72 -11.62 -0.32
C ARG A 112 15.70 -10.44 0.65
N PRO A 113 14.53 -9.81 0.92
CA PRO A 113 14.48 -8.77 1.93
C PRO A 113 14.93 -9.35 3.28
N THR A 114 15.58 -8.53 4.09
CA THR A 114 15.83 -8.84 5.49
C THR A 114 14.56 -8.50 6.25
N ILE A 115 13.99 -9.49 6.95
CA ILE A 115 12.82 -9.30 7.81
C ILE A 115 13.26 -9.52 9.25
N ARG A 116 13.14 -8.49 10.08
CA ARG A 116 13.38 -8.55 11.53
C ARG A 116 12.06 -8.44 12.27
N ILE A 117 11.91 -9.22 13.34
CA ILE A 117 10.71 -9.22 14.18
C ILE A 117 11.11 -8.84 15.60
N ALA A 118 10.60 -7.71 16.08
CA ALA A 118 10.68 -7.31 17.48
C ALA A 118 9.32 -7.53 18.15
N ARG A 119 9.27 -8.38 19.19
CA ARG A 119 8.05 -8.62 19.98
C ARG A 119 7.99 -7.65 21.15
N ALA A 120 6.81 -7.11 21.41
CA ALA A 120 6.57 -6.15 22.49
C ALA A 120 5.39 -6.59 23.37
N ASP A 121 4.20 -6.00 23.25
CA ASP A 121 3.07 -6.26 24.15
C ASP A 121 2.28 -7.54 23.77
N PRO A 122 2.39 -8.65 24.52
CA PRO A 122 1.71 -9.90 24.20
C PRO A 122 0.17 -9.82 24.29
N SER A 123 -0.39 -8.73 24.83
CA SER A 123 -1.83 -8.53 24.96
C SER A 123 -2.45 -7.75 23.79
N SER A 124 -1.66 -6.94 23.08
CA SER A 124 -2.11 -6.06 21.99
C SER A 124 -2.63 -6.82 20.75
N GLU A 125 -3.62 -6.30 20.04
CA GLU A 125 -4.08 -6.85 18.73
C GLU A 125 -3.39 -6.16 17.52
N GLU A 126 -2.47 -5.24 17.81
CA GLU A 126 -1.82 -4.39 16.82
C GLU A 126 -0.50 -5.03 16.35
N LEU A 127 -0.27 -5.03 15.04
CA LEU A 127 1.00 -5.35 14.40
C LEU A 127 1.49 -4.14 13.63
N VAL A 128 2.80 -3.94 13.59
CA VAL A 128 3.43 -2.91 12.75
C VAL A 128 4.21 -3.59 11.65
N LEU A 129 4.05 -3.10 10.42
CA LEU A 129 4.88 -3.44 9.27
C LEU A 129 5.58 -2.17 8.78
N ALA A 130 6.90 -2.12 8.99
CA ALA A 130 7.79 -1.05 8.58
C ALA A 130 8.57 -1.49 7.33
N VAL A 131 8.40 -0.82 6.20
CA VAL A 131 9.03 -1.17 4.92
C VAL A 131 10.00 -0.07 4.48
N SER A 132 11.29 -0.36 4.64
CA SER A 132 12.42 0.54 4.39
C SER A 132 13.12 0.19 3.06
N VAL A 133 12.57 0.68 1.93
CA VAL A 133 13.17 0.49 0.60
C VAL A 133 13.89 1.75 0.12
N ASN A 134 13.25 2.91 0.20
CA ASN A 134 13.80 4.19 -0.26
C ASN A 134 14.44 5.00 0.87
N ALA A 135 14.03 4.75 2.11
CA ALA A 135 14.56 5.36 3.31
C ALA A 135 14.35 4.40 4.49
N ASP A 136 15.12 4.57 5.55
CA ASP A 136 14.87 3.88 6.82
C ASP A 136 13.68 4.55 7.52
N VAL A 137 12.68 3.74 7.90
CA VAL A 137 11.47 4.20 8.60
C VAL A 137 11.42 3.75 10.05
N GLU A 138 12.34 2.91 10.52
CA GLU A 138 12.23 2.24 11.82
C GLU A 138 12.24 3.26 12.98
N GLN A 139 13.16 4.22 12.95
CA GLN A 139 13.24 5.26 13.97
C GLN A 139 11.98 6.14 13.99
N ALA A 140 11.55 6.63 12.84
CA ALA A 140 10.41 7.53 12.74
C ALA A 140 9.08 6.83 13.11
N ALA A 141 8.97 5.53 12.79
CA ALA A 141 7.85 4.72 13.26
C ALA A 141 7.88 4.56 14.78
N ALA A 142 9.04 4.25 15.37
CA ALA A 142 9.18 4.13 16.83
C ALA A 142 8.83 5.44 17.56
N GLU A 143 9.26 6.59 17.03
CA GLU A 143 8.91 7.91 17.56
C GLU A 143 7.39 8.14 17.57
N TYR A 144 6.68 7.79 16.49
CA TYR A 144 5.22 7.87 16.47
C TYR A 144 4.58 6.91 17.48
N LEU A 145 5.04 5.65 17.56
CA LEU A 145 4.47 4.66 18.46
C LEU A 145 4.58 5.09 19.93
N ASP A 146 5.70 5.68 20.31
CA ASP A 146 5.91 6.23 21.66
C ASP A 146 4.99 7.43 21.93
N ASP A 147 4.96 8.41 21.02
CA ASP A 147 4.11 9.61 21.13
C ASP A 147 2.62 9.26 21.25
N ALA A 148 2.15 8.32 20.41
CA ALA A 148 0.77 7.85 20.42
C ALA A 148 0.46 6.86 21.55
N SER A 149 1.44 6.50 22.40
CA SER A 149 1.33 5.45 23.42
C SER A 149 0.80 4.12 22.85
N LEU A 150 1.14 3.83 21.59
CA LEU A 150 0.71 2.64 20.87
C LEU A 150 1.73 1.52 21.08
N SER A 151 1.34 0.50 21.85
CA SER A 151 2.17 -0.68 22.10
C SER A 151 1.74 -1.85 21.21
N PRO A 152 2.38 -2.06 20.05
CA PRO A 152 2.05 -3.21 19.20
C PRO A 152 2.50 -4.51 19.84
N ARG A 153 1.89 -5.62 19.43
CA ARG A 153 2.33 -6.95 19.82
C ARG A 153 3.67 -7.30 19.20
N ALA A 154 3.87 -6.90 17.96
CA ALA A 154 5.15 -7.04 17.28
C ALA A 154 5.32 -5.99 16.16
N ILE A 155 6.58 -5.70 15.87
CA ILE A 155 7.04 -4.87 14.77
C ILE A 155 7.82 -5.76 13.81
N LEU A 156 7.41 -5.76 12.54
CA LEU A 156 8.13 -6.38 11.44
C LEU A 156 8.84 -5.28 10.63
N SER A 157 10.17 -5.26 10.68
CA SER A 157 11.00 -4.38 9.85
C SER A 157 11.44 -5.12 8.59
N VAL A 158 11.14 -4.56 7.42
CA VAL A 158 11.48 -5.11 6.12
C VAL A 158 12.45 -4.17 5.42
N GLU A 159 13.64 -4.68 5.10
CA GLU A 159 14.74 -3.92 4.52
C GLU A 159 15.36 -4.66 3.33
N LEU A 160 16.01 -3.90 2.45
CA LEU A 160 16.93 -4.49 1.48
C LEU A 160 18.21 -4.96 2.21
N PRO A 161 18.89 -6.03 1.77
CA PRO A 161 20.11 -6.54 2.41
C PRO A 161 21.21 -5.50 2.61
N ASP A 162 21.35 -4.57 1.67
CA ASP A 162 22.37 -3.53 1.68
C ASP A 162 21.86 -2.19 2.26
N GLY A 163 20.69 -2.21 2.91
CA GLY A 163 19.99 -1.03 3.40
C GLY A 163 19.21 -0.27 2.31
N PRO A 164 18.60 0.89 2.64
CA PRO A 164 17.77 1.65 1.71
C PRO A 164 18.51 2.08 0.43
N LEU A 165 17.74 2.19 -0.66
CA LEU A 165 18.24 2.63 -1.96
C LEU A 165 18.87 4.02 -1.88
N ARG A 166 20.02 4.17 -2.54
CA ARG A 166 20.67 5.47 -2.75
C ARG A 166 19.99 6.22 -3.90
N ARG A 167 20.19 7.53 -3.95
CA ARG A 167 19.66 8.38 -5.03
C ARG A 167 20.00 7.81 -6.41
N GLY A 168 18.97 7.62 -7.24
CA GLY A 168 19.10 7.10 -8.60
C GLY A 168 19.08 5.58 -8.72
N GLN A 169 19.14 4.84 -7.60
CA GLN A 169 18.86 3.42 -7.58
C GLN A 169 17.35 3.16 -7.59
N THR A 170 16.94 2.02 -8.13
CA THR A 170 15.56 1.53 -8.13
C THR A 170 15.58 0.03 -7.95
N ILE A 171 14.55 -0.53 -7.33
CA ILE A 171 14.24 -1.95 -7.47
C ILE A 171 13.45 -2.18 -8.76
N SER A 172 13.54 -3.38 -9.29
CA SER A 172 12.68 -3.88 -10.37
C SER A 172 11.29 -4.28 -9.84
N PRO A 173 10.27 -4.34 -10.72
CA PRO A 173 8.94 -4.84 -10.33
C PRO A 173 8.94 -6.25 -9.75
N GLY A 174 9.80 -7.15 -10.26
CA GLY A 174 9.91 -8.51 -9.74
C GLY A 174 10.47 -8.55 -8.30
N GLU A 175 11.44 -7.70 -7.99
CA GLU A 175 11.95 -7.53 -6.62
C GLU A 175 10.88 -6.92 -5.71
N GLY A 176 10.15 -5.90 -6.20
CA GLY A 176 9.02 -5.32 -5.48
C GLY A 176 7.94 -6.34 -5.14
N ARG A 177 7.54 -7.18 -6.10
CA ARG A 177 6.61 -8.28 -5.88
C ARG A 177 7.11 -9.22 -4.79
N GLN A 178 8.37 -9.64 -4.85
CA GLN A 178 8.95 -10.53 -3.85
C GLN A 178 8.94 -9.91 -2.45
N ILE A 179 9.32 -8.63 -2.33
CA ILE A 179 9.27 -7.87 -1.07
C ILE A 179 7.85 -7.81 -0.52
N ALA A 180 6.85 -7.49 -1.34
CA ALA A 180 5.45 -7.42 -0.91
C ALA A 180 4.96 -8.78 -0.36
N LEU A 181 5.25 -9.87 -1.08
CA LEU A 181 4.83 -11.21 -0.68
C LEU A 181 5.53 -11.68 0.58
N ASP A 182 6.85 -11.52 0.68
CA ASP A 182 7.62 -11.95 1.85
C ASP A 182 7.23 -11.17 3.10
N ALA A 183 7.05 -9.85 2.98
CA ALA A 183 6.60 -8.99 4.07
C ALA A 183 5.22 -9.42 4.60
N ILE A 184 4.25 -9.61 3.70
CA ILE A 184 2.89 -9.96 4.09
C ILE A 184 2.79 -11.41 4.58
N ASN A 185 3.52 -12.35 3.98
CA ASN A 185 3.54 -13.73 4.46
C ASN A 185 4.18 -13.82 5.84
N ALA A 186 5.29 -13.11 6.09
CA ALA A 186 5.88 -13.03 7.43
C ALA A 186 4.89 -12.46 8.46
N ALA A 187 4.14 -11.41 8.10
CA ALA A 187 3.11 -10.85 8.98
C ALA A 187 1.95 -11.85 9.25
N ARG A 188 1.52 -12.63 8.24
CA ARG A 188 0.49 -13.69 8.40
C ARG A 188 0.97 -14.87 9.24
N GLU A 189 2.21 -15.29 9.03
CA GLU A 189 2.86 -16.34 9.81
C GLU A 189 2.98 -15.90 11.27
N LEU A 190 3.42 -14.66 11.52
CA LEU A 190 3.50 -14.11 12.86
C LEU A 190 2.12 -13.97 13.52
N LYS A 191 1.10 -13.49 12.79
CA LYS A 191 -0.30 -13.48 13.27
C LYS A 191 -0.74 -14.87 13.74
N THR A 192 -0.41 -15.90 12.96
CA THR A 192 -0.75 -17.30 13.25
C THR A 192 0.01 -17.83 14.46
N GLU A 193 1.33 -17.58 14.52
CA GLU A 193 2.20 -17.94 15.64
C GLU A 193 1.69 -17.33 16.97
N LEU A 194 1.33 -16.04 16.92
CA LEU A 194 0.81 -15.28 18.06
C LEU A 194 -0.67 -15.53 18.36
N ARG A 195 -1.32 -16.45 17.61
CA ARG A 195 -2.73 -16.85 17.75
C ARG A 195 -3.70 -15.66 17.71
N MET A 196 -3.39 -14.65 16.91
CA MET A 196 -4.20 -13.45 16.77
C MET A 196 -5.38 -13.74 15.83
N LYS A 197 -6.62 -13.61 16.34
CA LYS A 197 -7.83 -13.80 15.52
C LYS A 197 -7.98 -12.64 14.52
N ARG A 198 -7.87 -11.42 15.03
CA ARG A 198 -7.82 -10.18 14.28
C ARG A 198 -6.46 -9.55 14.59
N ALA A 199 -5.71 -9.21 13.55
CA ALA A 199 -4.47 -8.47 13.68
C ALA A 199 -4.66 -7.18 12.92
N ASN A 200 -4.76 -6.08 13.64
CA ASN A 200 -4.81 -4.74 13.07
C ASN A 200 -3.39 -4.39 12.63
N LEU A 201 -3.23 -3.83 11.43
CA LEU A 201 -1.93 -3.63 10.80
C LEU A 201 -1.65 -2.15 10.59
N HIS A 202 -0.57 -1.68 11.20
CA HIS A 202 -0.03 -0.34 11.03
C HIS A 202 1.11 -0.37 10.00
N LEU A 203 0.97 0.41 8.92
CA LEU A 203 1.86 0.37 7.76
C LEU A 203 2.68 1.66 7.66
N PHE A 204 3.99 1.55 7.92
CA PHE A 204 4.96 2.63 7.73
C PHE A 204 5.80 2.32 6.49
N LEU A 205 5.66 3.13 5.45
CA LEU A 205 6.19 2.79 4.12
C LEU A 205 7.12 3.89 3.59
N ALA A 206 8.36 3.53 3.28
CA ALA A 206 9.23 4.31 2.39
C ALA A 206 9.60 3.44 1.20
N CYS A 207 8.74 3.40 0.18
CA CYS A 207 8.90 2.53 -0.97
C CYS A 207 8.37 3.15 -2.27
N PRO A 208 8.66 2.55 -3.44
CA PRO A 208 7.99 2.91 -4.69
C PRO A 208 6.47 2.70 -4.59
N LEU A 209 5.69 3.57 -5.21
CA LEU A 209 4.22 3.49 -5.19
C LEU A 209 3.69 2.14 -5.71
N GLY A 210 4.33 1.56 -6.74
CA GLY A 210 3.97 0.22 -7.22
C GLY A 210 4.08 -0.84 -6.12
N LEU A 211 5.09 -0.78 -5.26
CA LEU A 211 5.21 -1.69 -4.11
C LEU A 211 4.09 -1.46 -3.08
N ALA A 212 3.74 -0.21 -2.79
CA ALA A 212 2.60 0.09 -1.90
C ALA A 212 1.27 -0.49 -2.42
N VAL A 213 1.03 -0.42 -3.74
CA VAL A 213 -0.14 -1.07 -4.37
C VAL A 213 -0.11 -2.59 -4.18
N LEU A 214 1.03 -3.25 -4.43
CA LEU A 214 1.18 -4.70 -4.27
C LEU A 214 0.98 -5.15 -2.81
N ILE A 215 1.44 -4.35 -1.85
CA ILE A 215 1.16 -4.56 -0.42
C ILE A 215 -0.35 -4.51 -0.17
N GLY A 216 -1.03 -3.46 -0.65
CA GLY A 216 -2.48 -3.29 -0.55
C GLY A 216 -3.27 -4.49 -1.07
N GLN A 217 -2.88 -5.04 -2.22
CA GLN A 217 -3.52 -6.23 -2.82
C GLN A 217 -3.48 -7.49 -1.93
N ASN A 218 -2.64 -7.52 -0.88
CA ASN A 218 -2.46 -8.69 -0.03
C ASN A 218 -2.98 -8.49 1.41
N LEU A 219 -3.75 -7.43 1.68
CA LEU A 219 -4.20 -7.10 3.05
C LEU A 219 -5.49 -7.81 3.51
N ASN A 220 -6.19 -8.53 2.63
CA ASN A 220 -7.51 -9.13 2.88
C ASN A 220 -7.60 -10.10 4.08
N THR A 221 -6.47 -10.56 4.63
CA THR A 221 -6.42 -11.48 5.79
C THR A 221 -6.23 -10.78 7.14
N PHE A 222 -6.08 -9.45 7.16
CA PHE A 222 -5.87 -8.66 8.36
C PHE A 222 -7.18 -8.04 8.87
N GLY A 223 -7.12 -7.51 10.09
CA GLY A 223 -8.20 -6.69 10.66
C GLY A 223 -8.17 -5.29 10.06
N ASP A 224 -8.25 -4.27 10.91
CA ASP A 224 -8.12 -2.90 10.43
C ASP A 224 -6.71 -2.66 9.91
N CYS A 225 -6.57 -1.89 8.84
CA CYS A 225 -5.29 -1.41 8.36
C CYS A 225 -5.25 0.12 8.50
N VAL A 226 -4.14 0.63 9.03
CA VAL A 226 -3.84 2.06 9.10
C VAL A 226 -2.55 2.30 8.32
N VAL A 227 -2.59 3.19 7.34
CA VAL A 227 -1.39 3.58 6.58
C VAL A 227 -0.95 4.96 7.03
N TYR A 228 0.35 5.09 7.27
CA TYR A 228 0.96 6.33 7.69
C TYR A 228 1.57 7.07 6.50
N GLU A 229 1.40 8.39 6.45
CA GLU A 229 2.10 9.26 5.50
C GLU A 229 3.25 9.95 6.21
N HIS A 230 4.35 10.15 5.48
CA HIS A 230 5.53 10.82 5.99
C HIS A 230 5.53 12.31 5.66
N PHE A 231 5.63 13.13 6.70
CA PHE A 231 5.74 14.58 6.66
C PHE A 231 7.11 14.98 7.22
N PRO A 232 8.08 15.36 6.35
CA PRO A 232 9.47 15.60 6.76
C PRO A 232 9.65 16.78 7.73
N ASP A 233 8.64 17.63 7.84
CA ASP A 233 8.59 18.86 8.62
C ASP A 233 7.74 18.73 9.90
N ARG A 234 7.24 17.53 10.23
CA ARG A 234 6.44 17.25 11.42
C ARG A 234 7.19 16.37 12.43
N THR A 235 6.73 16.39 13.68
CA THR A 235 7.24 15.54 14.76
C THR A 235 6.05 15.03 15.58
N PRO A 236 5.76 13.72 15.56
CA PRO A 236 6.42 12.67 14.77
C PRO A 236 6.30 12.92 13.25
N SER A 237 7.26 12.42 12.48
CA SER A 237 7.30 12.62 11.02
C SER A 237 6.38 11.68 10.23
N TYR A 238 5.75 10.72 10.91
CA TYR A 238 4.67 9.91 10.36
C TYR A 238 3.37 10.22 11.08
N GLU A 239 2.29 10.35 10.31
CA GLU A 239 0.94 10.55 10.85
C GLU A 239 -0.04 9.57 10.21
N PRO A 240 -1.04 9.07 10.97
CA PRO A 240 -2.03 8.16 10.44
C PRO A 240 -2.92 8.91 9.44
N THR A 241 -3.18 8.29 8.29
CA THR A 241 -4.06 8.90 7.28
C THR A 241 -5.49 8.37 7.39
N HIS A 242 -5.67 7.08 7.12
CA HIS A 242 -6.96 6.42 7.09
C HIS A 242 -6.91 5.03 7.69
N ARG A 243 -7.99 4.67 8.38
CA ARG A 243 -8.24 3.32 8.89
C ARG A 243 -9.32 2.68 8.02
N PHE A 244 -9.00 1.56 7.39
CA PHE A 244 -9.94 0.79 6.57
C PHE A 244 -9.88 -0.69 6.92
N GLN A 245 -10.96 -1.42 6.67
CA GLN A 245 -11.02 -2.85 6.88
C GLN A 245 -11.03 -3.58 5.52
N PRO A 246 -9.93 -4.26 5.11
CA PRO A 246 -9.80 -4.87 3.79
C PRO A 246 -10.92 -5.88 3.43
N SER A 247 -11.54 -6.51 4.42
CA SER A 247 -12.66 -7.44 4.20
C SER A 247 -13.92 -6.76 3.71
N ASP A 248 -14.08 -5.46 3.94
CA ASP A 248 -15.31 -4.72 3.59
C ASP A 248 -15.43 -4.57 2.06
N PHE A 249 -14.33 -4.78 1.34
CA PHE A 249 -14.28 -4.75 -0.13
C PHE A 249 -14.43 -6.14 -0.78
N THR A 250 -14.56 -7.21 0.02
CA THR A 250 -14.78 -8.55 -0.54
C THR A 250 -16.17 -8.68 -1.14
N TYR A 251 -16.25 -9.02 -2.43
CA TYR A 251 -17.53 -9.20 -3.10
C TYR A 251 -18.20 -10.49 -2.64
N HIS A 252 -19.32 -10.37 -1.92
CA HIS A 252 -20.24 -11.48 -1.68
C HIS A 252 -21.14 -11.64 -2.91
N GLY A 253 -20.58 -12.23 -3.97
CA GLY A 253 -21.33 -12.67 -5.15
C GLY A 253 -22.16 -13.91 -4.88
#